data_AF-A0A0B6YLL8-F1
#
_entry.id   AF-A0A0B6YLL8-F1
#
_cell.length_a   1.000
_cell.length_b   1.000
_cell.length_c   1.000
_cell.angle_alpha   90.00
_cell.angle_beta   90.00
_cell.angle_gamma   90.00
#
_symmetry.space_group_name_H-M   'P 1'
#
loop_
_entity.id
_entity.type
_entity.pdbx_description
1 polymer ?
#
loop_
_entity_poly.entity_id
_entity_poly.type
_entity_poly.pdbx_seq_one_letter_code
_entity_poly.pdbx_strand_id
1 'polypeptide(L)'
;NVCRYMIDIDIISHSEFFASVKGQMMLNDISSNRYEGQVPPGSDNSPKTYAVAVRGLQNIVAILNMFRNPSLGYEFVAGITSILLGTSVNVTLNYWDYTDQSFIQKRIFDFDDWNNFAIAEYFPYLTGDKIYP
;
A
#
# COMPACT_ATOMS: atom_id res chain seq x y z
N ASN A 1 12.68 -2.74 11.79
CA ASN A 1 11.74 -3.19 12.85
C ASN A 1 11.34 -4.64 12.61
N VAL A 2 11.05 -5.41 13.68
CA VAL A 2 10.48 -6.76 13.55
C VAL A 2 8.97 -6.67 13.74
N CYS A 3 8.20 -6.81 12.66
CA CYS A 3 6.75 -6.71 12.71
C CYS A 3 6.09 -7.42 11.51
N ARG A 4 4.81 -7.76 11.66
CA ARG A 4 3.98 -8.28 10.56
C ARG A 4 3.63 -7.17 9.56
N TYR A 5 3.40 -5.96 10.08
CA TYR A 5 3.18 -4.75 9.31
C TYR A 5 3.62 -3.51 10.10
N MET A 6 3.87 -2.40 9.40
CA MET A 6 4.24 -1.13 10.03
C MET A 6 3.04 -0.20 10.18
N ILE A 7 2.23 -0.04 9.13
CA ILE A 7 1.04 0.80 9.15
C ILE A 7 -0.15 0.00 8.59
N ASP A 8 -1.25 -0.01 9.33
CA ASP A 8 -2.53 -0.53 8.85
C ASP A 8 -3.61 0.51 9.14
N ILE A 9 -4.14 1.11 8.08
CA ILE A 9 -5.19 2.12 8.15
C ILE A 9 -6.47 1.45 7.68
N ASP A 10 -7.41 1.25 8.59
CA ASP A 10 -8.72 0.69 8.27
C ASP A 10 -9.83 1.67 8.65
N ILE A 11 -10.45 2.27 7.62
CA ILE A 11 -11.46 3.32 7.79
C ILE A 11 -12.84 2.76 7.43
N ILE A 12 -13.57 2.31 8.44
CA ILE A 12 -14.88 1.66 8.29
C ILE A 12 -16.08 2.59 8.51
N SER A 13 -15.86 3.86 8.88
CA SER A 13 -16.93 4.81 9.17
C SER A 13 -16.66 6.15 8.49
N HIS A 14 -17.62 6.58 7.67
CA HIS A 14 -17.70 7.94 7.13
C HIS A 14 -19.17 8.36 7.11
N SER A 15 -19.46 9.59 7.52
CA SER A 15 -20.79 10.16 7.39
C SER A 15 -20.94 10.80 6.01
N GLU A 16 -21.96 10.40 5.24
CA GLU A 16 -22.30 10.95 3.91
C GLU A 16 -22.55 12.48 3.89
N PHE A 17 -22.61 13.12 5.07
CA PHE A 17 -23.05 14.49 5.26
C PHE A 17 -21.95 15.58 5.22
N PHE A 18 -20.67 15.21 5.13
CA PHE A 18 -19.58 16.18 5.06
C PHE A 18 -18.72 15.98 3.81
N ALA A 19 -18.18 17.07 3.27
CA ALA A 19 -17.30 17.07 2.11
C ALA A 19 -16.18 16.02 2.27
N SER A 20 -15.88 15.29 1.18
CA SER A 20 -14.82 14.27 1.16
C SER A 20 -13.52 14.82 1.74
N VAL A 21 -13.11 14.31 2.90
CA VAL A 21 -11.81 14.62 3.49
C VAL A 21 -10.77 13.78 2.76
N LYS A 22 -9.85 14.43 2.04
CA LYS A 22 -8.76 13.74 1.36
C LYS A 22 -7.73 13.27 2.38
N GLY A 23 -7.62 11.97 2.60
CA GLY A 23 -6.51 11.40 3.33
C GLY A 23 -5.25 11.44 2.48
N GLN A 24 -4.11 11.79 3.09
CA GLN A 24 -2.82 11.81 2.41
C GLN A 24 -1.75 11.15 3.27
N MET A 25 -0.92 10.33 2.63
CA MET A 25 0.27 9.74 3.20
C MET A 25 1.47 10.12 2.34
N MET A 26 2.30 11.03 2.83
CA MET A 26 3.42 11.55 2.05
C MET A 26 4.66 11.79 2.89
N LEU A 27 5.82 11.77 2.23
CA LEU A 27 7.13 12.07 2.81
C LEU A 27 7.52 11.11 3.94
N ASN A 28 7.11 9.85 3.86
CA ASN A 28 7.49 8.80 4.82
C ASN A 28 8.66 7.96 4.27
N ASP A 29 9.61 7.61 5.16
CA ASP A 29 10.61 6.57 4.91
C ASP A 29 10.19 5.31 5.67
N ILE A 30 9.77 4.28 4.92
CA ILE A 30 9.27 3.02 5.41
C ILE A 30 10.22 1.95 4.89
N SER A 31 11.28 1.73 5.66
CA SER A 31 12.36 0.85 5.27
C SER A 31 12.80 -0.08 6.40
N SER A 32 13.49 -1.15 6.03
CA SER A 32 14.10 -2.11 6.96
C SER A 32 13.10 -2.76 7.94
N ASN A 33 11.84 -2.90 7.51
CA ASN A 33 10.88 -3.74 8.19
C ASN A 33 11.05 -5.19 7.76
N ARG A 34 11.00 -6.09 8.74
CA ARG A 34 11.16 -7.52 8.54
C ARG A 34 10.21 -8.28 9.44
N TYR A 35 9.83 -9.46 9.01
CA TYR A 35 9.08 -10.39 9.83
C TYR A 35 10.00 -11.53 10.28
N GLU A 36 10.11 -11.73 11.59
CA GLU A 36 10.80 -12.87 12.19
C GLU A 36 9.77 -13.64 13.01
N GLY A 37 9.35 -14.80 12.51
CA GLY A 37 8.28 -15.60 13.15
C GLY A 37 7.83 -16.75 12.26
N GLN A 38 6.93 -17.59 12.80
CA GLN A 38 6.23 -18.60 11.99
C GLN A 38 5.28 -17.92 11.00
N VAL A 39 4.97 -18.56 9.87
CA VAL A 39 4.09 -17.99 8.85
C VAL A 39 2.82 -17.41 9.50
N PRO A 40 2.53 -16.11 9.33
CA PRO A 40 1.37 -15.49 9.97
C PRO A 40 0.08 -16.21 9.57
N PRO A 41 -0.89 -16.38 10.50
CA PRO A 41 -2.19 -16.94 10.17
C PRO A 41 -2.91 -16.05 9.15
N GLY A 42 -3.59 -16.69 8.19
CA GLY A 42 -4.34 -16.04 7.11
C GLY A 42 -4.64 -17.03 5.98
N SER A 43 -5.62 -16.71 5.15
CA SER A 43 -5.86 -17.45 3.91
C SER A 43 -4.69 -17.26 2.94
N ASP A 44 -4.48 -18.20 2.03
CA ASP A 44 -3.41 -18.09 1.03
C ASP A 44 -3.53 -16.84 0.15
N ASN A 45 -4.76 -16.33 -0.01
CA ASN A 45 -5.07 -15.15 -0.84
C ASN A 45 -5.13 -13.85 -0.01
N SER A 46 -4.40 -13.78 1.10
CA SER A 46 -4.32 -12.59 1.94
C SER A 46 -2.88 -12.14 2.13
N PRO A 47 -2.60 -10.82 2.16
CA PRO A 47 -1.24 -10.33 2.38
C PRO A 47 -0.81 -10.66 3.82
N LYS A 48 0.04 -11.68 3.97
CA LYS A 48 0.46 -12.18 5.30
C LYS A 48 1.39 -11.19 6.01
N THR A 49 2.25 -10.49 5.27
CA THR A 49 3.15 -9.43 5.78
C THR A 49 3.22 -8.29 4.76
N TYR A 50 3.22 -7.04 5.24
CA TYR A 50 3.20 -5.85 4.37
C TYR A 50 3.74 -4.62 5.09
N ALA A 51 4.35 -3.66 4.39
CA ALA A 51 4.81 -2.44 5.06
C ALA A 51 3.61 -1.53 5.44
N VAL A 52 2.73 -1.27 4.47
CA VAL A 52 1.56 -0.40 4.62
C VAL A 52 0.31 -1.06 4.05
N ALA A 53 -0.81 -0.95 4.75
CA ALA A 53 -2.13 -1.24 4.21
C ALA A 53 -3.06 -0.05 4.37
N VAL A 54 -3.84 0.22 3.33
CA VAL A 54 -4.98 1.13 3.36
C VAL A 54 -6.23 0.31 3.06
N ARG A 55 -7.18 0.32 3.98
CA ARG A 55 -8.39 -0.52 3.98
C ARG A 55 -9.63 0.29 4.34
N GLY A 56 -10.78 -0.32 4.05
CA GLY A 56 -12.08 0.23 4.39
C GLY A 56 -12.69 1.03 3.24
N LEU A 57 -13.48 2.05 3.57
CA LEU A 57 -14.34 2.79 2.63
C LEU A 57 -13.72 4.10 2.13
N GLN A 58 -12.75 4.65 2.85
CA GLN A 58 -12.17 5.96 2.52
C GLN A 58 -10.89 5.80 1.69
N ASN A 59 -10.82 6.55 0.59
CA ASN A 59 -9.63 6.58 -0.26
C ASN A 59 -8.55 7.54 0.29
N ILE A 60 -7.29 7.14 0.15
CA ILE A 60 -6.11 7.90 0.58
C ILE A 60 -5.15 8.01 -0.61
N VAL A 61 -4.52 9.17 -0.74
CA VAL A 61 -3.42 9.38 -1.70
C VAL A 61 -2.10 9.13 -0.99
N ALA A 62 -1.34 8.13 -1.42
CA ALA A 62 -0.04 7.80 -0.85
C ALA A 62 1.07 8.10 -1.87
N ILE A 63 1.70 9.26 -1.79
CA ILE A 63 2.71 9.72 -2.77
C ILE A 63 3.96 10.19 -2.06
N LEU A 64 5.11 10.20 -2.75
CA LEU A 64 6.37 10.70 -2.18
C LEU A 64 6.81 9.94 -0.92
N ASN A 65 6.61 8.62 -0.89
CA ASN A 65 7.11 7.75 0.17
C ASN A 65 8.25 6.87 -0.35
N MET A 66 9.12 6.43 0.56
CA MET A 66 10.18 5.45 0.30
C MET A 66 9.82 4.10 0.90
N PHE A 67 9.73 3.09 0.05
CA PHE A 67 9.46 1.70 0.41
C PHE A 67 10.70 0.85 0.13
N ARG A 68 11.25 0.25 1.19
CA ARG A 68 12.43 -0.64 1.11
C ARG A 68 12.34 -1.75 2.17
N ASN A 69 11.45 -2.72 1.97
CA ASN A 69 11.19 -3.79 2.94
C ASN A 69 11.27 -5.18 2.31
N PRO A 70 12.44 -5.59 1.75
CA PRO A 70 12.59 -6.85 1.01
C PRO A 70 12.24 -8.10 1.82
N SER A 71 12.27 -8.01 3.15
CA SER A 71 11.91 -9.10 4.06
C SER A 71 10.40 -9.24 4.33
N LEU A 72 9.56 -8.30 3.87
CA LEU A 72 8.11 -8.42 3.88
C LEU A 72 7.61 -8.92 2.53
N GLY A 73 6.43 -9.53 2.50
CA GLY A 73 5.80 -10.01 1.27
C GLY A 73 5.42 -8.86 0.32
N TYR A 74 4.84 -7.80 0.88
CA TYR A 74 4.37 -6.63 0.14
C TYR A 74 4.90 -5.33 0.76
N GLU A 75 5.03 -4.29 -0.05
CA GLU A 75 5.30 -2.93 0.40
C GLU A 75 3.97 -2.21 0.71
N PHE A 76 2.97 -2.38 -0.17
CA PHE A 76 1.69 -1.68 -0.06
C PHE A 76 0.52 -2.62 -0.32
N VAL A 77 -0.60 -2.40 0.38
CA VAL A 77 -1.86 -3.15 0.21
C VAL A 77 -3.00 -2.16 -0.04
N ALA A 78 -3.63 -2.25 -1.22
CA ALA A 78 -4.74 -1.41 -1.67
C ALA A 78 -6.10 -2.01 -1.28
N GLY A 79 -6.32 -2.26 0.01
CA GLY A 79 -7.52 -2.91 0.55
C GLY A 79 -8.78 -2.07 0.65
N ILE A 80 -8.90 -1.00 -0.15
CA ILE A 80 -10.09 -0.15 -0.18
C ILE A 80 -11.21 -0.92 -0.85
N THR A 81 -12.22 -1.27 -0.06
CA THR A 81 -13.39 -2.01 -0.53
C THR A 81 -14.45 -1.00 -0.93
N SER A 82 -14.71 -0.87 -2.22
CA SER A 82 -15.74 0.01 -2.74
C SER A 82 -16.72 -0.77 -3.60
N ILE A 83 -18.00 -0.42 -3.51
CA ILE A 83 -19.08 -0.99 -4.31
C ILE A 83 -18.94 -0.57 -5.79
N LEU A 84 -18.17 0.48 -6.07
CA LEU A 84 -17.92 0.98 -7.42
C LEU A 84 -16.77 0.20 -8.08
N LEU A 85 -17.08 -0.47 -9.19
CA LEU A 85 -16.09 -1.05 -10.09
C LEU A 85 -15.10 0.03 -10.55
N GLY A 86 -13.80 -0.27 -10.51
CA GLY A 86 -12.74 0.65 -10.94
C GLY A 86 -12.30 1.66 -9.87
N THR A 87 -12.55 1.39 -8.59
CA THR A 87 -11.96 2.19 -7.51
C THR A 87 -10.44 2.02 -7.53
N SER A 88 -9.72 3.14 -7.60
CA SER A 88 -8.26 3.16 -7.61
C SER A 88 -7.69 3.93 -6.42
N VAL A 89 -6.48 3.54 -6.00
CA VAL A 89 -5.70 4.22 -4.96
C VAL A 89 -4.49 4.82 -5.65
N ASN A 90 -4.31 6.14 -5.50
CA ASN A 90 -3.14 6.80 -6.05
C ASN A 90 -1.93 6.50 -5.17
N VAL A 91 -1.03 5.67 -5.71
CA VAL A 91 0.26 5.32 -5.12
C VAL A 91 1.44 5.69 -6.03
N THR A 92 1.25 6.76 -6.82
CA THR A 92 2.27 7.29 -7.73
C THR A 92 3.38 8.01 -6.96
N LEU A 93 4.48 8.30 -7.64
CA LEU A 93 5.60 9.09 -7.12
C LEU A 93 6.17 8.54 -5.81
N ASN A 94 6.06 7.23 -5.59
CA ASN A 94 6.77 6.54 -4.52
C ASN A 94 8.04 5.90 -5.06
N TYR A 95 9.03 5.73 -4.20
CA TYR A 95 10.24 4.96 -4.48
C TYR A 95 10.06 3.53 -3.94
N TRP A 96 10.27 2.51 -4.77
CA TRP A 96 9.97 1.11 -4.45
C TRP A 96 11.21 0.21 -4.33
N ASP A 97 12.42 0.78 -4.41
CA ASP A 97 13.71 0.03 -4.44
C ASP A 97 13.98 -0.78 -5.71
N TYR A 98 13.03 -0.82 -6.65
CA TYR A 98 13.15 -1.53 -7.92
C TYR A 98 12.92 -0.59 -9.11
N THR A 99 13.61 -0.86 -10.22
CA THR A 99 13.41 -0.17 -11.51
C THR A 99 12.60 -1.01 -12.50
N ASP A 100 12.35 -2.27 -12.18
CA ASP A 100 11.54 -3.16 -13.01
C ASP A 100 10.08 -3.12 -12.51
N GLN A 101 9.19 -2.66 -13.39
CA GLN A 101 7.76 -2.54 -13.12
C GLN A 101 7.13 -3.87 -12.71
N SER A 102 7.57 -4.99 -13.28
CA SER A 102 7.06 -6.32 -12.92
C SER A 102 7.44 -6.71 -11.50
N PHE A 103 8.59 -6.25 -10.99
CA PHE A 103 8.91 -6.42 -9.57
C PHE A 103 8.06 -5.49 -8.71
N ILE A 104 7.93 -4.21 -9.06
CA ILE A 104 7.10 -3.25 -8.30
C ILE A 104 5.67 -3.76 -8.16
N GLN A 105 5.05 -4.22 -9.26
CA GLN A 105 3.69 -4.76 -9.25
C GLN A 105 3.55 -5.93 -8.26
N LYS A 106 4.50 -6.88 -8.26
CA LYS A 106 4.51 -8.01 -7.30
C LYS A 106 4.69 -7.59 -5.85
N ARG A 107 5.17 -6.36 -5.59
CA ARG A 107 5.34 -5.80 -4.25
C ARG A 107 4.10 -5.05 -3.77
N ILE A 108 3.09 -4.89 -4.60
CA ILE A 108 1.83 -4.22 -4.27
C ILE A 108 0.74 -5.28 -4.28
N PHE A 109 -0.05 -5.36 -3.21
CA PHE A 109 -1.23 -6.22 -3.16
C PHE A 109 -2.46 -5.42 -3.56
N ASP A 110 -3.06 -5.71 -4.72
CA ASP A 110 -4.16 -4.92 -5.27
C ASP A 110 -5.22 -5.78 -5.98
N PHE A 111 -6.04 -5.16 -6.85
CA PHE A 111 -7.07 -5.83 -7.63
C PHE A 111 -6.55 -7.03 -8.44
N ASP A 112 -5.32 -7.01 -8.94
CA ASP A 112 -4.74 -8.11 -9.73
C ASP A 112 -4.48 -9.36 -8.88
N ASP A 113 -4.17 -9.19 -7.59
CA ASP A 113 -4.03 -10.30 -6.64
C ASP A 113 -5.39 -10.84 -6.19
N TRP A 114 -6.34 -9.93 -5.94
CA TRP A 114 -7.68 -10.31 -5.49
C TRP A 114 -8.73 -9.25 -5.83
N ASN A 115 -9.73 -9.63 -6.62
CA ASN A 115 -10.72 -8.73 -7.24
C ASN A 115 -11.58 -7.86 -6.29
N ASN A 116 -11.50 -8.04 -4.97
CA ASN A 116 -12.20 -7.19 -4.00
C ASN A 116 -11.34 -6.01 -3.48
N PHE A 117 -10.09 -5.90 -3.94
CA PHE A 117 -9.17 -4.79 -3.66
C PHE A 117 -9.32 -3.69 -4.71
N ALA A 118 -8.82 -2.50 -4.40
CA ALA A 118 -8.77 -1.39 -5.33
C ALA A 118 -7.57 -1.52 -6.28
N ILE A 119 -7.63 -0.88 -7.44
CA ILE A 119 -6.49 -0.79 -8.38
C ILE A 119 -5.42 0.12 -7.78
N ALA A 120 -4.16 -0.31 -7.73
CA ALA A 120 -3.07 0.53 -7.26
C ALA A 120 -2.41 1.27 -8.42
N GLU A 121 -2.65 2.58 -8.52
CA GLU A 121 -2.00 3.43 -9.52
C GLU A 121 -0.57 3.77 -9.08
N TYR A 122 0.41 2.94 -9.43
CA TYR A 122 1.81 3.10 -9.00
C TYR A 122 2.70 3.82 -10.01
N PHE A 123 2.27 3.96 -11.27
CA PHE A 123 3.02 4.64 -12.31
C PHE A 123 2.49 6.08 -12.51
N PRO A 124 3.38 7.10 -12.62
CA PRO A 124 4.84 7.03 -12.56
C PRO A 124 5.37 6.81 -11.13
N TYR A 125 6.56 6.21 -11.01
CA TYR A 125 7.25 6.00 -9.74
C TYR A 125 8.64 6.67 -9.74
N LEU A 126 9.22 6.86 -8.54
CA LEU A 126 10.55 7.46 -8.38
C LEU A 126 11.64 6.40 -8.63
N THR A 127 12.62 6.74 -9.44
CA THR A 127 13.81 5.90 -9.71
C THR A 127 15.00 6.24 -8.82
N GLY A 128 14.97 7.39 -8.14
CA GLY A 128 15.97 7.83 -7.18
C GLY A 128 15.37 7.92 -5.78
N ASP A 129 16.21 7.75 -4.76
CA ASP A 129 15.83 7.70 -3.36
C ASP A 129 15.90 9.04 -2.64
N LYS A 130 16.02 10.13 -3.42
CA LYS A 130 15.95 11.48 -2.91
C LYS A 130 14.52 11.99 -3.08
N ILE A 131 13.78 12.09 -1.97
CA ILE A 131 12.45 12.72 -1.94
C ILE A 131 12.54 14.26 -1.84
N TYR A 132 13.71 14.86 -2.09
CA TYR A 132 13.91 16.32 -2.10
C TYR A 132 14.81 16.75 -3.27
N PRO A 133 14.61 17.94 -3.85
CA PRO A 133 15.57 18.58 -4.76
C PRO A 133 16.90 18.92 -4.07
#